data_AF-A0AAQ4E3M9-F1
#
_entry.id   AF-A0AAQ4E3M9-F1
#
_cell.length_a   1.000
_cell.length_b   1.000
_cell.length_c   1.000
_cell.angle_alpha   90.00
_cell.angle_beta   90.00
_cell.angle_gamma   90.00
#
_symmetry.space_group_name_H-M   'P 1'
#
loop_
_entity.id
_entity.type
_entity.pdbx_description
1 polymer ?
#
loop_
_entity_poly.entity_id
_entity_poly.type
_entity_poly.pdbx_seq_one_letter_code
_entity_poly.pdbx_strand_id
1 'polypeptide(L)'
;MRFQRDTGDDSQLLRRTSPPQPGLALLSQSGKPLTSHDQVTFLGQWSALFEAFQASSMKFRGRIVDIVCIQQLSRIVHTVSKLAKDVTMRITTDSVYFILNEDAVNGGGWLWADIPQDTLFQEYNMQGVSEEFNEIYLDVVADHIVKALKSAAAAKSLKVKLTKKQTPCLSFEIELPSLVPTSRTVVHDVPVSVIPRRLWNNFAQPEVEEGDVSTILQRATAT
;
A
#
# COMPACT_ATOMS: atom_id res chain seq x y z
N MET A 1 -37.30 -16.17 -46.81
CA MET A 1 -35.89 -15.77 -46.93
C MET A 1 -35.18 -16.10 -45.63
N ARG A 2 -34.15 -16.94 -45.69
CA ARG A 2 -33.22 -17.28 -44.59
C ARG A 2 -32.38 -16.05 -44.22
N PHE A 3 -32.17 -15.80 -42.92
CA PHE A 3 -30.93 -15.25 -42.33
C PHE A 3 -30.94 -15.64 -40.84
N GLN A 4 -30.40 -16.81 -40.48
CA GLN A 4 -29.04 -17.05 -39.97
C GLN A 4 -28.81 -16.42 -38.58
N ARG A 5 -28.81 -17.29 -37.55
CA ARG A 5 -28.37 -17.03 -36.18
C ARG A 5 -26.85 -16.87 -36.20
N ASP A 6 -26.35 -15.71 -35.81
CA ASP A 6 -24.94 -15.53 -35.44
C ASP A 6 -24.82 -15.72 -33.93
N THR A 7 -24.38 -16.92 -33.54
CA THR A 7 -23.72 -17.17 -32.25
C THR A 7 -22.29 -16.65 -32.37
N GLY A 8 -22.08 -15.40 -31.97
CA GLY A 8 -20.76 -14.82 -31.76
C GLY A 8 -20.12 -15.40 -30.51
N ASP A 9 -19.05 -16.12 -30.72
CA ASP A 9 -18.20 -16.79 -29.73
C ASP A 9 -17.39 -15.76 -28.93
N ASP A 10 -17.86 -15.43 -27.72
CA ASP A 10 -17.22 -14.48 -26.77
C ASP A 10 -16.06 -15.11 -25.96
N SER A 11 -15.36 -16.09 -26.54
CA SER A 11 -14.29 -16.84 -25.86
C SER A 11 -12.86 -16.35 -26.16
N GLN A 12 -12.69 -15.17 -26.79
CA GLN A 12 -11.37 -14.65 -27.21
C GLN A 12 -10.75 -13.57 -26.31
N LEU A 13 -11.34 -13.20 -25.16
CA LEU A 13 -10.76 -12.19 -24.25
C LEU A 13 -10.08 -12.76 -22.99
N LEU A 14 -9.88 -14.08 -22.93
CA LEU A 14 -9.24 -14.76 -21.79
C LEU A 14 -8.09 -15.68 -22.22
N ARG A 15 -7.21 -15.23 -23.12
CA ARG A 15 -5.88 -15.85 -23.28
C ARG A 15 -4.81 -14.83 -23.61
N ARG A 16 -4.00 -14.52 -22.59
CA ARG A 16 -2.51 -14.45 -22.58
C ARG A 16 -2.01 -13.29 -21.70
N THR A 17 -2.05 -13.51 -20.39
CA THR A 17 -0.98 -13.04 -19.50
C THR A 17 -0.52 -14.23 -18.66
N SER A 18 -0.02 -15.26 -19.34
CA SER A 18 0.78 -16.29 -18.68
C SER A 18 2.09 -15.65 -18.20
N PRO A 19 2.55 -15.94 -16.98
CA PRO A 19 3.81 -15.40 -16.47
C PRO A 19 4.98 -15.81 -17.37
N PRO A 20 5.99 -14.94 -17.60
CA PRO A 20 7.20 -15.35 -18.28
C PRO A 20 7.92 -16.40 -17.43
N GLN A 21 8.18 -17.58 -18.00
CA GLN A 21 8.92 -18.64 -17.31
C GLN A 21 10.37 -18.19 -17.05
N PRO A 22 10.86 -18.27 -15.79
CA PRO A 22 12.26 -17.99 -15.49
C PRO A 22 13.10 -19.19 -15.95
N GLY A 23 13.67 -19.12 -17.16
CA GLY A 23 14.53 -20.21 -17.65
C GLY A 23 14.99 -20.15 -19.10
N LEU A 24 14.49 -19.23 -19.93
CA LEU A 24 15.02 -19.08 -21.29
C LEU A 24 16.26 -18.18 -21.26
N ALA A 25 17.44 -18.79 -21.40
CA ALA A 25 18.66 -18.07 -21.71
C ALA A 25 18.45 -17.23 -22.99
N LEU A 26 18.45 -15.91 -22.86
CA LEU A 26 18.10 -14.98 -23.93
C LEU A 26 19.33 -14.70 -24.80
N LEU A 27 19.36 -15.33 -25.98
CA LEU A 27 20.19 -14.92 -27.09
C LEU A 27 19.73 -13.55 -27.62
N SER A 28 20.66 -12.63 -27.82
CA SER A 28 20.45 -11.38 -28.55
C SER A 28 19.88 -11.66 -29.95
N GLN A 29 19.03 -10.77 -30.48
CA GLN A 29 18.55 -10.82 -31.88
C GLN A 29 19.68 -10.77 -32.93
N SER A 30 20.94 -10.54 -32.52
CA SER A 30 22.14 -10.60 -33.36
C SER A 30 23.08 -11.78 -33.09
N GLY A 31 22.69 -12.75 -32.25
CA GLY A 31 23.51 -13.94 -31.93
C GLY A 31 24.82 -13.66 -31.18
N LYS A 32 25.07 -12.41 -30.75
CA LYS A 32 26.25 -12.06 -29.94
C LYS A 32 25.94 -12.12 -28.44
N PRO A 33 26.87 -12.60 -27.61
CA PRO A 33 26.74 -12.51 -26.15
C PRO A 33 26.67 -11.03 -25.74
N LEU A 34 25.70 -10.69 -24.89
CA LEU A 34 25.49 -9.35 -24.35
C LEU A 34 26.71 -8.91 -23.52
N THR A 35 27.10 -7.64 -23.65
CA THR A 35 28.19 -7.08 -22.84
C THR A 35 27.74 -6.94 -21.38
N SER A 36 28.69 -6.90 -20.42
CA SER A 36 28.37 -6.78 -19.00
C SER A 36 27.53 -5.54 -18.65
N HIS A 37 27.67 -4.47 -19.44
CA HIS A 37 26.87 -3.26 -19.28
C HIS A 37 25.40 -3.48 -19.72
N ASP A 38 25.19 -4.14 -20.86
CA ASP A 38 23.84 -4.44 -21.38
C ASP A 38 23.06 -5.42 -20.49
N GLN A 39 23.76 -6.38 -19.87
CA GLN A 39 23.19 -7.30 -18.88
C GLN A 39 22.62 -6.55 -17.67
N VAL A 40 23.35 -5.55 -17.15
CA VAL A 40 22.93 -4.77 -15.96
C VAL A 40 21.71 -3.90 -16.28
N THR A 41 21.71 -3.21 -17.43
CA THR A 41 20.56 -2.40 -17.85
C THR A 41 19.33 -3.27 -18.11
N PHE A 42 19.50 -4.44 -18.72
CA PHE A 42 18.40 -5.38 -18.98
C PHE A 42 17.80 -5.94 -17.68
N LEU A 43 18.64 -6.34 -16.73
CA LEU A 43 18.20 -6.79 -15.40
C LEU A 43 17.44 -5.69 -14.64
N GLY A 44 17.91 -4.45 -14.71
CA GLY A 44 17.21 -3.30 -14.11
C GLY A 44 15.85 -3.03 -14.75
N GLN A 45 15.77 -3.09 -16.08
CA GLN A 45 14.52 -2.88 -16.82
C GLN A 45 13.51 -4.01 -16.59
N TRP A 46 13.98 -5.26 -16.46
CA TRP A 46 13.16 -6.40 -16.08
C TRP A 46 12.67 -6.36 -14.63
N SER A 47 13.51 -5.91 -13.69
CA SER A 47 13.09 -5.70 -12.29
C SER A 47 11.97 -4.65 -12.22
N ALA A 48 12.14 -3.52 -12.91
CA ALA A 48 11.14 -2.46 -12.93
C ALA A 48 9.81 -2.91 -13.58
N LEU A 49 9.89 -3.70 -14.67
CA LEU A 49 8.71 -4.28 -15.31
C LEU A 49 8.01 -5.33 -14.43
N PHE A 50 8.77 -6.15 -13.70
CA PHE A 50 8.23 -7.14 -12.77
C PHE A 50 7.59 -6.48 -11.55
N GLU A 51 8.21 -5.45 -10.98
CA GLU A 51 7.64 -4.61 -9.91
C GLU A 51 6.38 -3.90 -10.38
N ALA A 52 6.39 -3.32 -11.60
CA ALA A 52 5.22 -2.68 -12.19
C ALA A 52 4.08 -3.67 -12.48
N PHE A 53 4.42 -4.92 -12.81
CA PHE A 53 3.48 -6.02 -12.98
C PHE A 53 2.87 -6.46 -11.64
N GLN A 54 3.68 -6.67 -10.59
CA GLN A 54 3.17 -6.97 -9.25
C GLN A 54 2.29 -5.83 -8.71
N ALA A 55 2.67 -4.58 -8.97
CA ALA A 55 1.84 -3.41 -8.63
C ALA A 55 0.52 -3.35 -9.40
N SER A 56 0.36 -4.10 -10.50
CA SER A 56 -0.89 -4.12 -11.29
C SER A 56 -1.94 -5.10 -10.78
N SER A 57 -1.56 -6.09 -9.96
CA SER A 57 -2.51 -7.04 -9.35
C SER A 57 -2.98 -6.62 -7.96
N MET A 58 -2.19 -5.82 -7.24
CA MET A 58 -2.52 -5.40 -5.87
C MET A 58 -3.70 -4.43 -5.82
N LYS A 59 -4.59 -4.62 -4.85
CA LYS A 59 -5.75 -3.77 -4.61
C LYS A 59 -5.93 -3.57 -3.12
N PHE A 60 -6.30 -2.36 -2.75
CA PHE A 60 -6.70 -2.06 -1.38
C PHE A 60 -7.86 -1.08 -1.38
N ARG A 61 -8.83 -1.33 -0.50
CA ARG A 61 -9.96 -0.45 -0.22
C ARG A 61 -10.36 -0.61 1.24
N GLY A 62 -10.22 0.46 2.01
CA GLY A 62 -10.79 0.60 3.34
C GLY A 62 -11.85 1.70 3.37
N ARG A 63 -12.92 1.51 4.16
CA ARG A 63 -13.92 2.55 4.43
C ARG A 63 -14.16 2.68 5.93
N ILE A 64 -14.15 3.92 6.41
CA ILE A 64 -14.47 4.32 7.77
C ILE A 64 -15.69 5.24 7.72
N VAL A 65 -16.69 5.00 8.57
CA VAL A 65 -17.94 5.78 8.62
C VAL A 65 -18.10 6.50 9.97
N ASP A 66 -17.45 6.03 11.02
CA ASP A 66 -17.45 6.68 12.33
C ASP A 66 -16.39 7.80 12.40
N ILE A 67 -16.81 9.02 12.74
CA ILE A 67 -15.92 10.17 12.94
C ILE A 67 -14.90 9.92 14.05
N VAL A 68 -15.24 9.15 15.08
CA VAL A 68 -14.31 8.83 16.17
C VAL A 68 -13.14 7.99 15.62
N CYS A 69 -13.43 6.99 14.80
CA CYS A 69 -12.41 6.17 14.12
C CYS A 69 -11.59 6.99 13.11
N ILE A 70 -12.21 7.92 12.37
CA ILE A 70 -11.48 8.83 11.45
C ILE A 70 -10.50 9.70 12.23
N GLN A 71 -10.94 10.27 13.36
CA GLN A 71 -10.08 11.08 14.22
C GLN A 71 -8.98 10.24 14.88
N GLN A 72 -9.27 9.00 15.27
CA GLN A 72 -8.28 8.06 15.80
C GLN A 72 -7.20 7.76 14.76
N LEU A 73 -7.57 7.41 13.53
CA LEU A 73 -6.63 7.22 12.42
C LEU A 73 -5.76 8.47 12.22
N SER A 74 -6.40 9.65 12.20
CA SER A 74 -5.71 10.93 12.02
C SER A 74 -4.67 11.19 13.12
N ARG A 75 -4.98 10.84 14.37
CA ARG A 75 -4.04 10.97 15.51
C ARG A 75 -2.89 9.98 15.38
N ILE A 76 -3.16 8.71 15.05
CA ILE A 76 -2.12 7.68 14.88
C ILE A 76 -1.14 8.12 13.80
N VAL A 77 -1.65 8.47 12.61
CA VAL A 77 -0.81 8.94 11.49
C VAL A 77 -0.07 10.21 11.85
N HIS A 78 -0.69 11.13 12.60
CA HIS A 78 0.01 12.34 13.05
C HIS A 78 1.17 12.02 14.00
N THR A 79 0.99 11.12 14.95
CA THR A 79 2.07 10.66 15.84
C THR A 79 3.19 10.01 15.04
N VAL A 80 2.86 9.13 14.09
CA VAL A 80 3.84 8.49 13.18
C VAL A 80 4.64 9.57 12.43
N SER A 81 3.98 10.62 11.93
CA SER A 81 4.66 11.70 11.18
C SER A 81 5.60 12.57 12.04
N LYS A 82 5.45 12.54 13.37
CA LYS A 82 6.40 13.17 14.30
C LYS A 82 7.63 12.31 14.59
N LEU A 83 7.53 11.00 14.39
CA LEU A 83 8.62 10.07 14.62
C LEU A 83 9.48 9.91 13.37
N ALA A 84 8.87 9.84 12.19
CA ALA A 84 9.58 9.71 10.93
C ALA A 84 8.89 10.39 9.76
N LYS A 85 9.70 10.84 8.81
CA LYS A 85 9.23 11.46 7.57
C LYS A 85 8.70 10.41 6.59
N ASP A 86 9.51 9.38 6.35
CA ASP A 86 9.22 8.26 5.47
C ASP A 86 8.90 7.03 6.32
N VAL A 87 7.76 6.39 6.06
CA VAL A 87 7.28 5.26 6.84
C VAL A 87 6.83 4.13 5.92
N THR A 88 7.12 2.90 6.32
CA THR A 88 6.60 1.73 5.64
C THR A 88 5.22 1.40 6.16
N MET A 89 4.23 1.41 5.27
CA MET A 89 2.87 0.97 5.54
C MET A 89 2.68 -0.46 5.01
N ARG A 90 2.45 -1.41 5.91
CA ARG A 90 2.13 -2.80 5.56
C ARG A 90 0.63 -3.04 5.75
N ILE A 91 -0.02 -3.57 4.73
CA ILE A 91 -1.45 -3.89 4.72
C ILE A 91 -1.59 -5.41 4.64
N THR A 92 -2.24 -6.02 5.62
CA THR A 92 -2.58 -7.44 5.64
C THR A 92 -4.10 -7.61 5.67
N THR A 93 -4.59 -8.85 5.71
CA THR A 93 -6.03 -9.14 5.85
C THR A 93 -6.62 -8.67 7.17
N ASP A 94 -5.80 -8.63 8.22
CA ASP A 94 -6.26 -8.45 9.60
C ASP A 94 -5.89 -7.08 10.16
N SER A 95 -4.82 -6.45 9.66
CA SER A 95 -4.29 -5.22 10.23
C SER A 95 -3.60 -4.34 9.20
N VAL A 96 -3.51 -3.05 9.51
CA VAL A 96 -2.61 -2.09 8.88
C VAL A 96 -1.50 -1.77 9.86
N TYR A 97 -0.25 -1.85 9.41
CA TYR A 97 0.94 -1.55 10.21
C TYR A 97 1.65 -0.32 9.68
N PHE A 98 2.14 0.51 10.59
CA PHE A 98 3.14 1.53 10.31
C PHE A 98 4.47 1.12 10.94
N ILE A 99 5.49 0.96 10.10
CA ILE A 99 6.79 0.42 10.46
C ILE A 99 7.85 1.48 10.18
N LEU A 100 8.61 1.82 11.22
CA LEU A 100 9.86 2.57 11.13
C LEU A 100 11.00 1.65 11.53
N ASN A 101 12.00 1.54 10.65
CA ASN A 101 13.23 0.81 10.92
C ASN A 101 14.41 1.72 10.55
N GLU A 102 14.78 2.62 11.45
CA GLU A 102 15.98 3.44 11.30
C GLU A 102 17.15 2.78 12.03
N ASP A 103 18.28 2.63 11.34
CA ASP A 103 19.48 2.09 11.97
C ASP A 103 19.97 3.01 13.10
N ALA A 104 20.29 2.41 14.24
CA ALA A 104 20.78 3.10 15.44
C ALA A 104 22.00 4.00 15.19
N VAL A 105 22.73 3.78 14.09
CA VAL A 105 23.90 4.58 13.66
C VAL A 105 23.52 6.05 13.40
N ASN A 106 22.28 6.33 13.00
CA ASN A 106 21.77 7.70 12.80
C ASN A 106 21.05 8.27 14.04
N GLY A 107 21.08 7.56 15.18
CA GLY A 107 20.27 7.92 16.35
C GLY A 107 18.76 7.75 16.13
N GLY A 108 18.38 6.97 15.11
CA GLY A 108 17.00 6.68 14.77
C GLY A 108 16.38 5.65 15.72
N GLY A 109 15.06 5.74 15.88
CA GLY A 109 14.28 4.77 16.64
C GLY A 109 13.62 3.73 15.74
N TRP A 110 13.11 2.66 16.35
CA TRP A 110 12.21 1.74 15.68
C TRP A 110 10.77 1.98 16.16
N LEU A 111 9.80 1.85 15.25
CA LEU A 111 8.38 1.94 15.54
C LEU A 111 7.68 0.76 14.88
N TRP A 112 6.86 0.08 15.66
CA TRP A 112 5.91 -0.91 15.17
C TRP A 112 4.53 -0.55 15.70
N ALA A 113 3.70 0.06 14.85
CA ALA A 113 2.33 0.40 15.20
C ALA A 113 1.37 -0.48 14.40
N ASP A 114 0.71 -1.42 15.08
CA ASP A 114 -0.33 -2.26 14.51
C ASP A 114 -1.72 -1.67 14.74
N ILE A 115 -2.54 -1.71 13.70
CA ILE A 115 -3.91 -1.22 13.74
C ILE A 115 -4.81 -2.33 13.20
N PRO A 116 -5.49 -3.08 14.07
CA PRO A 116 -6.47 -4.08 13.66
C PRO A 116 -7.55 -3.46 12.77
N GLN A 117 -7.86 -4.11 11.66
CA GLN A 117 -8.77 -3.55 10.66
C GLN A 117 -10.18 -3.35 11.21
N ASP A 118 -10.61 -4.24 12.09
CA ASP A 118 -11.92 -4.23 12.77
C ASP A 118 -12.09 -3.07 13.76
N THR A 119 -10.99 -2.44 14.17
CA THR A 119 -10.99 -1.29 15.09
C THR A 119 -11.42 -0.01 14.37
N LEU A 120 -11.14 0.11 13.07
CA LEU A 120 -11.37 1.36 12.31
C LEU A 120 -12.28 1.19 11.11
N PHE A 121 -12.17 0.10 10.36
CA PHE A 121 -12.76 -0.04 9.04
C PHE A 121 -14.10 -0.78 9.11
N GLN A 122 -15.13 -0.17 8.52
CA GLN A 122 -16.43 -0.80 8.31
C GLN A 122 -16.43 -1.70 7.07
N GLU A 123 -15.66 -1.31 6.06
CA GLU A 123 -15.39 -2.13 4.87
C GLU A 123 -13.88 -2.23 4.72
N TYR A 124 -13.36 -3.44 4.59
CA TYR A 124 -11.94 -3.69 4.39
C TYR A 124 -11.76 -4.77 3.34
N ASN A 125 -11.14 -4.42 2.23
CA ASN A 125 -10.89 -5.33 1.12
C ASN A 125 -9.48 -5.10 0.59
N MET A 126 -8.69 -6.16 0.56
CA MET A 126 -7.34 -6.11 0.06
C MET A 126 -7.05 -7.37 -0.78
N GLN A 127 -6.23 -7.19 -1.80
CA GLN A 127 -5.67 -8.25 -2.62
C GLN A 127 -4.18 -7.95 -2.77
N GLY A 128 -3.34 -8.83 -2.26
CA GLY A 128 -1.89 -8.69 -2.28
C GLY A 128 -1.31 -9.12 -3.62
N VAL A 129 -0.02 -9.43 -3.61
CA VAL A 129 0.72 -9.81 -4.83
C VAL A 129 0.24 -11.15 -5.39
N SER A 130 -0.11 -12.10 -4.52
CA SER A 130 -0.59 -13.45 -4.87
C SER A 130 -1.36 -14.06 -3.69
N GLU A 131 -2.04 -15.19 -3.89
CA GLU A 131 -2.74 -15.89 -2.81
C GLU A 131 -1.79 -16.35 -1.68
N GLU A 132 -0.57 -16.76 -2.03
CA GLU A 132 0.46 -17.16 -1.05
C GLU A 132 1.05 -15.96 -0.30
N PHE A 133 1.19 -14.83 -0.99
CA PHE A 133 1.76 -13.59 -0.45
C PHE A 133 0.71 -12.48 -0.51
N ASN A 134 -0.34 -12.63 0.31
CA ASN A 134 -1.50 -11.73 0.34
C ASN A 134 -1.27 -10.51 1.24
N GLU A 135 -0.16 -9.81 1.01
CA GLU A 135 0.21 -8.59 1.73
C GLU A 135 0.63 -7.49 0.75
N ILE A 136 0.57 -6.24 1.20
CA ILE A 136 0.98 -5.07 0.43
C ILE A 136 1.91 -4.24 1.30
N TYR A 137 3.11 -3.96 0.80
CA TYR A 137 4.08 -3.07 1.45
C TYR A 137 4.26 -1.82 0.61
N LEU A 138 4.05 -0.67 1.25
CA LEU A 138 4.13 0.65 0.62
C LEU A 138 5.08 1.52 1.41
N ASP A 139 5.92 2.28 0.73
CA ASP A 139 6.68 3.37 1.30
C ASP A 139 5.92 4.68 1.06
N VAL A 140 5.74 5.46 2.12
CA VAL A 140 4.91 6.67 2.10
C VAL A 140 5.48 7.75 3.01
N VAL A 141 5.42 9.00 2.53
CA VAL A 141 5.72 10.17 3.36
C VAL A 141 4.55 10.42 4.31
N ALA A 142 4.73 10.20 5.61
CA ALA A 142 3.66 10.27 6.61
C ALA A 142 2.93 11.63 6.62
N ASP A 143 3.70 12.72 6.45
CA ASP A 143 3.17 14.08 6.39
C ASP A 143 2.20 14.32 5.22
N HIS A 144 2.32 13.58 4.11
CA HIS A 144 1.36 13.67 3.01
C HIS A 144 0.01 13.09 3.41
N ILE A 145 0.01 11.98 4.17
CA ILE A 145 -1.23 11.40 4.72
C ILE A 145 -1.84 12.36 5.73
N VAL A 146 -1.04 12.94 6.64
CA VAL A 146 -1.54 13.95 7.60
C VAL A 146 -2.23 15.10 6.87
N LYS A 147 -1.62 15.63 5.80
CA LYS A 147 -2.21 16.70 4.98
C LYS A 147 -3.52 16.28 4.32
N ALA A 148 -3.59 15.06 3.79
CA ALA A 148 -4.81 14.52 3.20
C ALA A 148 -5.93 14.38 4.26
N LEU A 149 -5.61 13.94 5.48
CA LEU A 149 -6.57 13.76 6.57
C LEU A 149 -7.02 15.07 7.24
N LYS A 150 -6.38 16.22 6.97
CA LYS A 150 -6.83 17.52 7.51
C LYS A 150 -8.27 17.85 7.12
N SER A 151 -8.67 17.52 5.89
CA SER A 151 -10.06 17.73 5.44
C SER A 151 -11.03 16.70 6.02
N ALA A 152 -10.53 15.62 6.62
CA ALA A 152 -11.35 14.57 7.23
C ALA A 152 -11.81 14.91 8.67
N ALA A 153 -11.36 16.04 9.26
CA ALA A 153 -11.63 16.40 10.66
C ALA A 153 -13.12 16.46 11.04
N ALA A 154 -13.98 16.76 10.06
CA ALA A 154 -15.44 16.80 10.22
C ALA A 154 -16.13 15.91 9.17
N ALA A 155 -15.47 14.88 8.67
CA ALA A 155 -16.01 14.02 7.63
C ALA A 155 -17.13 13.10 8.14
N LYS A 156 -18.08 12.83 7.26
CA LYS A 156 -19.11 11.81 7.45
C LYS A 156 -18.58 10.42 7.12
N SER A 157 -17.72 10.30 6.11
CA SER A 157 -17.06 9.04 5.80
C SER A 157 -15.70 9.28 5.15
N LEU A 158 -14.78 8.32 5.34
CA LEU A 158 -13.45 8.31 4.74
C LEU A 158 -13.27 6.98 4.02
N LYS A 159 -12.88 7.03 2.75
CA LYS A 159 -12.53 5.84 1.97
C LYS A 159 -11.11 5.96 1.47
N VAL A 160 -10.29 4.96 1.76
CA VAL A 160 -8.89 4.89 1.35
C VAL A 160 -8.75 3.80 0.29
N LYS A 161 -8.10 4.11 -0.82
CA LYS A 161 -7.89 3.15 -1.92
C LYS A 161 -6.47 3.20 -2.44
N LEU A 162 -5.89 2.04 -2.73
CA LEU A 162 -4.70 1.99 -3.57
C LEU A 162 -5.13 2.13 -5.04
N THR A 163 -4.62 3.15 -5.72
CA THR A 163 -4.89 3.42 -7.13
C THR A 163 -3.58 3.49 -7.92
N LYS A 164 -3.63 3.10 -9.18
CA LYS A 164 -2.51 3.19 -10.12
C LYS A 164 -2.86 4.24 -11.17
N LYS A 165 -2.41 5.48 -10.95
CA LYS A 165 -2.50 6.56 -11.95
C LYS A 165 -1.22 6.54 -12.79
N GLN A 166 -0.53 7.66 -12.91
CA GLN A 166 0.83 7.71 -13.47
C GLN A 166 1.84 7.07 -12.50
N THR A 167 1.62 7.27 -11.21
CA THR A 167 2.33 6.60 -10.11
C THR A 167 1.31 5.89 -9.20
N PRO A 168 1.72 4.89 -8.41
CA PRO A 168 0.89 4.35 -7.35
C PRO A 168 0.55 5.44 -6.33
N CYS A 169 -0.72 5.53 -5.94
CA CYS A 169 -1.20 6.50 -4.98
C CYS A 169 -2.21 5.88 -4.00
N LEU A 170 -2.20 6.35 -2.76
CA LEU A 170 -3.30 6.18 -1.83
C LEU A 170 -4.29 7.34 -2.02
N SER A 171 -5.46 7.03 -2.56
CA SER A 171 -6.55 8.00 -2.74
C SER A 171 -7.44 8.01 -1.50
N PHE A 172 -7.51 9.16 -0.83
CA PHE A 172 -8.37 9.45 0.31
C PHE A 172 -9.61 10.20 -0.20
N GLU A 173 -10.72 9.47 -0.34
CA GLU A 173 -12.03 10.03 -0.68
C GLU A 173 -12.79 10.35 0.61
N ILE A 174 -12.97 11.64 0.88
CA ILE A 174 -13.56 12.17 2.10
C ILE A 174 -14.93 12.74 1.79
N GLU A 175 -15.97 12.13 2.35
CA GLU A 175 -17.34 12.64 2.28
C GLU A 175 -17.58 13.61 3.43
N LEU A 176 -17.84 14.88 3.10
CA LEU A 176 -18.12 15.93 4.08
C LEU A 176 -19.63 16.04 4.33
N PRO A 177 -20.05 16.41 5.54
CA PRO A 177 -21.43 16.79 5.82
C PRO A 177 -21.81 18.00 4.96
N SER A 178 -23.04 17.99 4.47
CA SER A 178 -23.60 19.02 3.61
C SER A 178 -24.98 19.39 4.10
N LEU A 179 -25.28 20.70 4.15
CA LEU A 179 -26.62 21.22 4.47
C LEU A 179 -27.56 21.19 3.27
N VAL A 180 -27.05 20.92 2.08
CA VAL A 180 -27.82 20.73 0.85
C VAL A 180 -27.86 19.23 0.50
N PRO A 181 -28.87 18.75 -0.24
CA PRO A 181 -29.03 17.32 -0.58
C PRO A 181 -27.87 16.74 -1.41
N THR A 182 -26.97 17.58 -1.92
CA THR A 182 -25.80 17.17 -2.67
C THR A 182 -24.64 16.86 -1.73
N SER A 183 -24.11 15.64 -1.79
CA SER A 183 -22.93 15.22 -1.05
C SER A 183 -21.68 15.95 -1.54
N ARG A 184 -20.88 16.51 -0.63
CA ARG A 184 -19.59 17.13 -0.95
C ARG A 184 -18.49 16.11 -0.71
N THR A 185 -17.74 15.77 -1.75
CA THR A 185 -16.61 14.84 -1.64
C THR A 185 -15.31 15.56 -1.98
N VAL A 186 -14.29 15.35 -1.16
CA VAL A 186 -12.92 15.81 -1.38
C VAL A 186 -12.05 14.59 -1.62
N VAL A 187 -11.20 14.63 -2.65
CA VAL A 187 -10.29 13.53 -2.95
C VAL A 187 -8.86 14.03 -2.87
N HIS A 188 -8.04 13.35 -2.07
CA HIS A 188 -6.60 13.60 -1.98
C HIS A 188 -5.83 12.36 -2.43
N ASP A 189 -4.94 12.51 -3.40
CA ASP A 189 -4.05 11.43 -3.81
C ASP A 189 -2.67 11.62 -3.18
N VAL A 190 -2.25 10.66 -2.36
CA VAL A 190 -0.93 10.61 -1.75
C VAL A 190 -0.05 9.65 -2.55
N PRO A 191 1.04 10.10 -3.16
CA PRO A 191 1.94 9.20 -3.89
C PRO A 191 2.59 8.21 -2.93
N VAL A 192 2.72 6.96 -3.38
CA VAL A 192 3.38 5.88 -2.64
C VAL A 192 4.33 5.11 -3.56
N SER A 193 5.36 4.51 -2.98
CA SER A 193 6.21 3.55 -3.67
C SER A 193 5.85 2.13 -3.22
N VAL A 194 5.79 1.19 -4.16
CA VAL A 194 5.57 -0.22 -3.82
C VAL A 194 6.91 -0.84 -3.42
N ILE A 195 6.95 -1.46 -2.24
CA ILE A 195 8.17 -2.13 -1.78
C ILE A 195 8.24 -3.52 -2.42
N PRO A 196 9.31 -3.85 -3.17
CA PRO A 196 9.48 -5.15 -3.79
C PRO A 196 9.59 -6.28 -2.77
N ARG A 197 9.04 -7.45 -3.10
CA ARG A 197 8.99 -8.62 -2.20
C ARG A 197 10.34 -9.01 -1.59
N ARG A 198 11.42 -8.89 -2.36
CA ARG A 198 12.79 -9.20 -1.92
C ARG A 198 13.23 -8.41 -0.69
N LEU A 199 12.58 -7.29 -0.38
CA LEU A 199 12.88 -6.42 0.75
C LEU A 199 11.93 -6.62 1.94
N TRP A 200 10.88 -7.44 1.83
CA TRP A 200 9.87 -7.56 2.88
C TRP A 200 10.42 -8.08 4.22
N ASN A 201 11.46 -8.93 4.16
CA ASN A 201 12.13 -9.45 5.36
C ASN A 201 12.78 -8.36 6.22
N ASN A 202 13.07 -7.18 5.65
CA ASN A 202 13.64 -6.05 6.40
C ASN A 202 12.61 -5.33 7.28
N PHE A 203 11.33 -5.67 7.13
CA PHE A 203 10.19 -5.09 7.83
C PHE A 203 9.49 -6.15 8.69
N ALA A 204 10.24 -7.16 9.14
CA ALA A 204 9.77 -8.11 10.12
C ALA A 204 9.63 -7.44 11.49
N GLN A 205 8.68 -7.95 12.29
CA GLN A 205 8.52 -7.49 13.66
C GLN A 205 9.82 -7.79 14.45
N PRO A 206 10.35 -6.83 15.22
CA PRO A 206 11.51 -7.09 16.05
C PRO A 206 11.16 -8.10 17.15
N GLU A 207 12.05 -9.05 17.39
CA GLU A 207 11.99 -9.92 18.56
C GLU A 207 12.32 -9.09 19.80
N VAL A 208 11.38 -9.03 20.75
CA VAL A 208 11.57 -8.33 22.01
C VAL A 208 12.09 -9.33 23.01
N GLU A 209 13.34 -9.17 23.47
CA GLU A 209 13.86 -9.96 24.58
C GLU A 209 13.12 -9.60 25.89
N GLU A 210 12.93 -10.58 26.78
CA GLU A 210 12.34 -10.32 28.09
C GLU A 210 13.25 -9.39 28.89
N GLY A 211 12.74 -8.19 29.21
CA GLY A 211 13.48 -7.24 30.01
C GLY A 211 13.53 -7.65 31.49
N ASP A 212 14.69 -7.42 32.13
CA ASP A 212 14.89 -7.71 33.57
C ASP A 212 13.93 -6.93 34.48
N VAL A 213 13.45 -5.77 34.01
CA VAL A 213 12.53 -4.89 34.75
C VAL A 213 11.41 -4.44 33.81
N SER A 214 10.17 -4.68 34.23
CA SER A 214 8.97 -4.12 33.59
C SER A 214 8.28 -3.15 34.54
N THR A 215 7.74 -2.06 34.01
CA THR A 215 6.94 -1.10 34.77
C THR A 215 5.85 -0.53 33.89
N ILE A 216 4.67 -0.38 34.47
CA ILE A 216 3.51 0.21 33.80
C ILE A 216 3.60 1.73 33.94
N LEU A 217 3.75 2.42 32.81
CA LEU A 217 3.72 3.88 32.79
C LEU A 217 2.29 4.40 32.89
N GLN A 218 2.12 5.51 33.62
CA GLN A 218 0.86 6.25 33.64
C GLN A 218 0.63 6.88 32.26
N ARG A 219 -0.64 6.94 31.83
CA ARG A 219 -1.01 7.55 30.55
C ARG A 219 -0.59 9.02 30.56
N ALA A 220 0.25 9.41 29.60
CA ALA A 220 0.60 10.82 29.41
C ALA A 220 -0.67 11.62 29.03
N THR A 221 -1.06 12.55 29.89
CA THR A 221 -2.06 13.57 29.58
C THR A 221 -1.34 14.79 29.00
N ALA A 222 -1.65 15.17 27.77
CA ALA A 222 -1.13 16.41 27.18
C ALA A 222 -1.75 17.61 27.94
N THR A 223 -0.89 18.44 28.53
CA THR A 223 -1.25 19.70 29.20
C THR A 223 -1.40 20.84 28.21
#